data_AF-A0AA90NLQ0-F1
#
_entry.id   AF-A0AA90NLQ0-F1
#
_cell.length_a   1.000
_cell.length_b   1.000
_cell.length_c   1.000
_cell.angle_alpha   90.00
_cell.angle_beta   90.00
_cell.angle_gamma   90.00
#
_symmetry.space_group_name_H-M   'P 1'
#
loop_
_entity.id
_entity.type
_entity.pdbx_description
1 polymer ?
#
loop_
_entity_poly.entity_id
_entity_poly.type
_entity_poly.pdbx_seq_one_letter_code
_entity_poly.pdbx_strand_id
1 'polypeptide(L)' 'MNDEQTRQLIEHISDHIYAHIHQILAYLSEGWDVKYTVSGPNKWLHQQDFTYKKPKDTPHKFGSEKQDEFVEH' A
#
# COMPACT_ATOMS: atom_id res chain seq x y z
N MET A 1 -10.44 -14.44 -8.87
CA MET A 1 -10.70 -13.12 -9.47
C MET A 1 -10.65 -13.28 -10.97
N ASN A 2 -11.49 -12.55 -11.67
CA ASN A 2 -11.33 -12.38 -13.11
C ASN A 2 -10.27 -11.31 -13.40
N ASP A 3 -9.77 -11.26 -14.63
CA ASP A 3 -8.81 -10.25 -15.09
C ASP A 3 -9.28 -8.81 -14.84
N GLU A 4 -10.56 -8.53 -15.09
CA GLU A 4 -11.12 -7.18 -14.88
C GLU A 4 -11.08 -6.74 -13.42
N GLN A 5 -11.44 -7.63 -12.49
CA GLN A 5 -11.38 -7.35 -11.05
C GLN A 5 -9.95 -7.15 -10.58
N THR A 6 -9.02 -7.94 -11.13
CA THR A 6 -7.58 -7.81 -10.84
C THR A 6 -7.08 -6.43 -11.26
N ARG A 7 -7.44 -5.98 -12.47
CA ARG A 7 -7.01 -4.70 -13.01
C ARG A 7 -7.56 -3.52 -12.20
N GLN A 8 -8.85 -3.55 -11.86
CA GLN A 8 -9.48 -2.54 -11.01
C GLN A 8 -8.86 -2.49 -9.61
N LEU A 9 -8.55 -3.65 -9.03
CA LEU A 9 -7.91 -3.74 -7.73
C LEU A 9 -6.47 -3.18 -7.74
N ILE A 10 -5.69 -3.46 -8.79
CA ILE A 10 -4.34 -2.90 -8.96
C ILE A 10 -4.40 -1.38 -9.06
N GLU A 11 -5.31 -0.84 -9.87
CA GLU A 11 -5.50 0.61 -10.02
C GLU A 11 -5.86 1.26 -8.69
N HIS A 12 -6.81 0.67 -7.96
CA HIS A 12 -7.24 1.15 -6.65
C HIS A 12 -6.14 1.12 -5.59
N ILE A 13 -5.38 0.02 -5.49
CA ILE A 13 -4.26 -0.11 -4.53
C ILE A 13 -3.08 0.79 -4.94
N SER A 14 -2.93 1.12 -6.22
CA SER A 14 -1.90 2.07 -6.68
C SER A 14 -2.25 3.51 -6.31
N ASP A 15 -3.53 3.87 -6.30
CA ASP A 15 -4.00 5.21 -5.91
C ASP A 15 -4.08 5.35 -4.37
N HIS A 16 -4.50 4.29 -3.68
CA HIS A 16 -4.69 4.28 -2.23
C HIS A 16 -3.61 3.48 -1.50
N ILE A 17 -2.82 4.17 -0.67
CA ILE A 17 -1.83 3.52 0.19
C ILE A 17 -2.53 2.90 1.40
N TYR A 18 -2.48 1.58 1.49
CA TYR A 18 -2.96 0.84 2.65
C TYR A 18 -1.83 0.56 3.65
N ALA A 19 -2.10 0.78 4.94
CA ALA A 19 -1.17 0.41 6.00
C ALA A 19 -1.21 -1.09 6.30
N HIS A 20 -2.38 -1.71 6.08
CA HIS A 20 -2.62 -3.10 6.43
C HIS A 20 -3.45 -3.85 5.38
N ILE A 21 -3.15 -5.14 5.21
CA ILE A 21 -3.80 -6.01 4.23
C ILE A 21 -5.29 -6.24 4.52
N HIS A 22 -5.71 -6.18 5.79
CA HIS A 22 -7.13 -6.31 6.12
C HIS A 22 -7.98 -5.16 5.54
N GLN A 23 -7.38 -3.99 5.25
CA GLN A 23 -8.08 -2.88 4.61
C GLN A 23 -8.37 -3.20 3.14
N ILE A 24 -7.41 -3.83 2.46
CA ILE A 24 -7.59 -4.34 1.08
C ILE A 24 -8.64 -5.46 1.08
N LEU A 25 -8.63 -6.34 2.09
CA LEU A 25 -9.64 -7.39 2.25
C LEU A 25 -11.04 -6.84 2.48
N ALA A 26 -11.18 -5.79 3.29
CA ALA A 26 -12.46 -5.13 3.52
C ALA A 26 -13.02 -4.58 2.20
N TYR A 27 -12.20 -3.84 1.44
CA TYR A 27 -12.57 -3.34 0.11
C TYR A 27 -13.03 -4.45 -0.84
N LEU A 28 -12.29 -5.57 -0.86
CA LEU A 28 -12.65 -6.76 -1.65
C LEU A 28 -13.98 -7.39 -1.21
N SER A 29 -14.24 -7.45 0.10
CA SER A 29 -15.47 -8.00 0.64
C SER A 29 -16.69 -7.10 0.38
N GLU A 30 -16.52 -5.78 0.45
CA GLU A 30 -17.58 -4.81 0.16
C GLU A 30 -17.91 -4.74 -1.34
N GLY A 31 -16.90 -4.85 -2.22
CA GLY A 31 -17.11 -4.75 -3.67
C GLY A 31 -17.54 -6.06 -4.35
N TRP A 32 -17.04 -7.20 -3.88
CA TRP A 32 -17.14 -8.47 -4.63
C TRP A 32 -17.49 -9.70 -3.78
N ASP A 33 -17.78 -9.56 -2.48
CA ASP A 33 -18.06 -10.66 -1.53
C ASP A 33 -17.01 -11.80 -1.56
N VAL A 34 -15.75 -11.48 -1.93
CA VAL A 34 -14.71 -12.51 -2.05
C VAL A 34 -14.09 -12.77 -0.69
N LYS A 35 -14.36 -13.96 -0.12
CA LYS A 35 -13.71 -14.43 1.11
C LYS A 35 -12.30 -14.94 0.83
N TYR A 36 -11.32 -14.07 1.04
CA TYR A 36 -9.92 -14.47 1.12
C TYR A 36 -9.53 -14.88 2.54
N THR A 37 -8.79 -15.97 2.66
CA THR A 37 -7.95 -16.24 3.84
C THR A 37 -6.72 -15.35 3.80
N VAL A 38 -6.31 -14.75 4.93
CA VAL A 38 -5.22 -13.75 5.05
C VAL A 38 -3.90 -14.13 4.35
N SER A 39 -3.64 -15.43 4.15
CA SER A 39 -2.50 -15.94 3.40
C SER A 39 -2.57 -15.74 1.87
N GLY A 40 -3.76 -15.73 1.28
CA GLY A 40 -3.99 -15.56 -0.16
C GLY A 40 -3.63 -14.15 -0.69
N PRO A 41 -4.13 -13.06 -0.08
CA PRO A 41 -3.89 -11.69 -0.53
C PRO A 41 -2.42 -11.29 -0.41
N ASN A 42 -1.73 -11.70 0.66
CA ASN A 42 -0.29 -11.48 0.80
C ASN A 42 0.47 -12.04 -0.39
N LYS A 43 0.22 -13.31 -0.71
CA LYS A 43 0.86 -13.99 -1.83
C LYS A 43 0.48 -13.36 -3.16
N TRP A 44 -0.78 -12.98 -3.33
CA TRP A 44 -1.27 -12.31 -4.54
C TRP A 44 -0.61 -10.94 -4.74
N LEU A 45 -0.49 -10.12 -3.69
CA LEU A 45 0.18 -8.81 -3.74
C LEU A 45 1.64 -8.96 -4.19
N HIS A 46 2.35 -9.95 -3.63
CA HIS A 46 3.72 -10.24 -4.07
C HIS A 46 3.81 -10.68 -5.54
N GLN A 47 2.79 -11.37 -6.07
CA GLN A 47 2.72 -11.75 -7.49
C GLN A 47 2.43 -10.55 -8.41
N GLN A 48 1.80 -9.51 -7.90
CA GLN A 48 1.53 -8.26 -8.62
C GLN A 48 2.63 -7.20 -8.36
N ASP A 49 3.82 -7.63 -7.90
CA ASP A 49 4.97 -6.76 -7.56
C ASP A 49 4.71 -5.73 -6.45
N PHE A 50 3.59 -5.81 -5.72
CA PHE A 50 3.38 -4.98 -4.54
C PHE A 50 4.24 -5.47 -3.38
N THR A 51 5.01 -4.55 -2.82
CA THR A 51 5.84 -4.80 -1.64
C THR A 51 5.45 -3.85 -0.53
N TYR A 52 5.23 -4.39 0.68
CA TYR A 52 5.06 -3.55 1.85
C TYR A 52 6.36 -2.80 2.14
N LYS A 53 6.30 -1.47 2.11
CA LYS A 53 7.38 -0.61 2.57
C LYS A 53 6.88 0.18 3.76
N LYS A 54 7.39 -0.13 4.95
CA LYS A 54 7.11 0.65 6.15
C LYS A 54 7.49 2.11 5.88
N PRO A 55 6.58 3.08 6.08
CA PRO A 55 6.95 4.50 5.97
C PRO A 55 8.13 4.73 6.92
N LYS A 56 9.21 5.33 6.39
CA LYS A 56 10.35 5.66 7.23
C LYS A 56 9.88 6.71 8.22
N ASP A 57 9.89 6.35 9.49
CA ASP A 57 9.75 7.32 10.57
C ASP A 57 10.80 8.41 10.37
N THR A 58 10.44 9.66 10.64
CA THR A 58 11.32 10.82 10.48
C THR A 58 12.68 10.47 11.09
N PRO A 59 13.79 10.58 10.33
CA PRO A 59 15.11 10.25 10.87
C PRO A 59 15.30 10.98 12.19
N HIS A 60 15.74 10.29 13.24
CA HIS A 60 15.99 10.90 14.55
C HIS A 60 16.99 12.09 14.49
N LYS A 61 17.72 12.23 13.37
CA LYS A 61 18.62 13.35 13.05
C LYS A 61 17.98 14.42 12.16
N PHE A 62 16.65 14.45 12.02
CA PHE A 62 15.92 15.49 11.30
C PHE A 62 16.04 16.80 12.08
N GLY A 63 17.11 17.54 11.84
CA GLY A 63 17.27 18.91 12.29
C GLY A 63 16.70 19.83 11.22
N SER A 64 15.47 20.30 11.42
CA SER A 64 14.80 21.25 10.52
C SER A 64 15.67 22.48 10.21
N GLU A 65 16.45 22.92 11.21
CA GLU A 65 17.35 24.07 11.12
C GLU A 65 18.44 23.91 10.05
N LYS A 66 18.90 22.68 9.78
CA LYS A 66 19.94 22.43 8.76
C LYS A 66 19.37 22.28 7.35
N GLN A 67 18.07 22.06 7.21
CA GLN A 67 17.41 21.92 5.91
C GLN A 67 17.11 23.31 5.32
N ASP A 68 16.68 24.28 6.14
CA ASP A 68 16.44 25.66 5.73
C ASP A 68 17.70 26.32 5.14
N GLU A 69 18.84 26.13 5.83
CA GLU A 69 20.14 26.69 5.39
C GLU A 69 20.62 26.10 4.04
N PHE A 70 20.12 24.92 3.64
CA PHE A 70 20.45 24.30 2.36
C PHE A 70 19.57 24.79 1.19
N VAL A 71 18.36 25.29 1.46
CA VAL A 71 17.43 25.78 0.43
C VAL A 71 17.72 27.24 0.04
N GLU A 72 18.42 27.99 0.88
CA GLU A 72 18.76 29.40 0.65
C GLU A 72 20.01 29.65 -0.21
N HIS A 73 20.67 28.60 -0.76
CA HIS A 73 21.85 28.73 -1.62
C HIS A 73 21.58 28.45 -3.10
#